data_AF-A0A970QL66-F1
#
_entry.id   AF-A0A970QL66-F1
#
_cell.length_a   1.000
_cell.length_b   1.000
_cell.length_c   1.000
_cell.angle_alpha   90.00
_cell.angle_beta   90.00
_cell.angle_gamma   90.00
#
_symmetry.space_group_name_H-M   'P 1'
#
loop_
_entity.id
_entity.type
_entity.pdbx_description
1 polymer ?
#
loop_
_entity_poly.entity_id
_entity_poly.type
_entity_poly.pdbx_seq_one_letter_code
_entity_poly.pdbx_strand_id
1 'polypeptide(L)'
;MAMVILSAWLSFGVAFSATEPSAPQDTSLSFHMDTTTLALHDGDTPLFQYRYGDVPFKGYLQSWFTKKGVNLLSDAPEDHKHHHGLMYAVTVNDINFWEEAEDAGRQEHQRFSNIQLETDSARFTTRVQWQEEDAQSRVLEEERTLIHHWIGDPAVQLLTWRSDLTRSRNHPSVSLTGTIYHGLGMRFPDFMAQKGSFFFADDETGSFDDGPHHLAQASWCAYTVNDDNTPVTVAFFAAKDNARPTLWFTMKDPFAYLSATFNLSRNPLTVEGPRPLSILYGLASWDRVVDEATIEALYKEWCSLTHQQHREHFQPMRRPVHDHPRSRR
;
A
#
# COMPACT_ATOMS: atom_id res chain seq x y z
N MET A 1 58.28 39.79 -50.50
CA MET A 1 57.84 40.34 -49.20
C MET A 1 56.32 40.45 -49.23
N ALA A 2 55.62 39.40 -48.79
CA ALA A 2 54.21 39.36 -48.40
C ALA A 2 53.93 37.90 -47.98
N MET A 3 53.78 37.67 -46.69
CA MET A 3 53.60 36.35 -46.09
C MET A 3 52.11 36.13 -45.85
N VAL A 4 51.55 35.11 -46.48
CA VAL A 4 50.13 34.71 -46.33
C VAL A 4 50.03 33.83 -45.08
N ILE A 5 49.21 34.22 -44.12
CA ILE A 5 48.84 33.39 -42.96
C ILE A 5 47.41 32.90 -43.18
N LEU A 6 47.25 31.59 -43.41
CA LEU A 6 45.98 30.89 -43.37
C LEU A 6 45.67 30.52 -41.91
N SER A 7 44.61 31.08 -41.34
CA SER A 7 44.06 30.67 -40.04
C SER A 7 43.05 29.54 -40.23
N ALA A 8 43.40 28.34 -39.76
CA ALA A 8 42.48 27.20 -39.69
C ALA A 8 41.68 27.24 -38.38
N TRP A 9 40.35 27.21 -38.48
CA TRP A 9 39.45 26.99 -37.36
C TRP A 9 39.17 25.48 -37.25
N LEU A 10 39.57 24.84 -36.14
CA LEU A 10 39.09 23.50 -35.77
C LEU A 10 37.83 23.65 -34.91
N SER A 11 36.70 23.20 -35.43
CA SER A 11 35.48 23.00 -34.64
C SER A 11 35.48 21.58 -34.07
N PHE A 12 35.63 21.44 -32.75
CA PHE A 12 35.36 20.17 -32.06
C PHE A 12 33.86 19.98 -31.93
N GLY A 13 33.29 19.06 -32.72
CA GLY A 13 31.92 18.58 -32.53
C GLY A 13 31.90 17.58 -31.36
N VAL A 14 31.23 17.94 -30.27
CA VAL A 14 30.89 17.00 -29.19
C VAL A 14 29.71 16.16 -29.68
N ALA A 15 29.95 14.89 -29.97
CA ALA A 15 28.89 13.93 -30.25
C ALA A 15 28.19 13.59 -28.92
N PHE A 16 26.97 14.10 -28.74
CA PHE A 16 26.04 13.54 -27.75
C PHE A 16 25.60 12.17 -28.26
N SER A 17 26.11 11.10 -27.64
CA SER A 17 25.53 9.78 -27.83
C SER A 17 24.22 9.77 -27.06
N ALA A 18 23.11 9.93 -27.77
CA ALA A 18 21.79 9.63 -27.22
C ALA A 18 21.79 8.13 -26.89
N THR A 19 21.73 7.79 -25.60
CA THR A 19 21.45 6.44 -25.16
C THR A 19 20.05 6.09 -25.66
N GLU A 20 19.98 5.12 -26.57
CA GLU A 20 18.70 4.54 -26.96
C GLU A 20 18.00 3.97 -25.71
N PRO A 21 16.67 4.10 -25.60
CA PRO A 21 15.93 3.44 -24.54
C PRO A 21 16.19 1.93 -24.64
N SER A 22 16.66 1.35 -23.54
CA SER A 22 16.83 -0.09 -23.42
C SER A 22 15.53 -0.80 -23.77
N ALA A 23 15.62 -1.84 -24.61
CA ALA A 23 14.51 -2.72 -24.95
C ALA A 23 13.78 -3.19 -23.66
N PRO A 24 12.45 -3.43 -23.71
CA PRO A 24 11.73 -3.95 -22.56
C PRO A 24 12.39 -5.25 -22.10
N GLN A 25 12.79 -5.30 -20.82
CA GLN A 25 13.10 -6.58 -20.18
C GLN A 25 11.87 -7.46 -20.35
N ASP A 26 12.08 -8.67 -20.88
CA ASP A 26 11.04 -9.70 -20.95
C ASP A 26 10.67 -10.02 -19.49
N THR A 27 9.61 -9.40 -18.97
CA THR A 27 9.23 -9.56 -17.56
C THR A 27 8.66 -10.96 -17.39
N SER A 28 9.30 -11.79 -16.58
CA SER A 28 8.76 -13.11 -16.17
C SER A 28 7.61 -12.99 -15.15
N LEU A 29 6.98 -11.81 -15.06
CA LEU A 29 5.93 -11.52 -14.11
C LEU A 29 4.65 -12.29 -14.48
N SER A 30 4.06 -12.92 -13.47
CA SER A 30 2.80 -13.65 -13.66
C SER A 30 1.97 -13.65 -12.40
N PHE A 31 0.65 -13.53 -12.58
CA PHE A 31 -0.32 -13.80 -11.53
C PHE A 31 -0.66 -15.30 -11.52
N HIS A 32 -0.59 -15.90 -10.35
CA HIS A 32 -1.04 -17.27 -10.08
C HIS A 32 -2.23 -17.16 -9.13
N MET A 33 -3.34 -17.80 -9.48
CA MET A 33 -4.58 -17.71 -8.70
C MET A 33 -5.20 -19.10 -8.57
N ASP A 34 -5.53 -19.46 -7.34
CA ASP A 34 -6.31 -20.66 -7.00
C ASP A 34 -7.58 -20.24 -6.25
N THR A 35 -8.30 -21.16 -5.60
CA THR A 35 -9.56 -20.86 -4.88
C THR A 35 -9.39 -20.06 -3.59
N THR A 36 -8.16 -19.91 -3.11
CA THR A 36 -7.82 -19.33 -1.80
C THR A 36 -6.85 -18.17 -1.87
N THR A 37 -6.00 -18.13 -2.90
CA THR A 37 -4.90 -17.17 -3.03
C THR A 37 -4.77 -16.58 -4.42
N LEU A 38 -4.25 -15.35 -4.47
CA LEU A 38 -3.74 -14.69 -5.66
C LEU A 38 -2.31 -14.24 -5.34
N ALA A 39 -1.34 -14.75 -6.09
CA ALA A 39 0.08 -14.47 -5.90
C ALA A 39 0.67 -13.79 -7.15
N LEU A 40 1.60 -12.86 -6.93
CA LEU A 40 2.43 -12.30 -7.99
C LEU A 40 3.82 -12.92 -7.90
N HIS A 41 4.30 -13.43 -9.02
CA HIS A 41 5.63 -14.03 -9.14
C HIS A 41 6.47 -13.28 -10.17
N ASP A 42 7.78 -13.27 -9.96
CA ASP A 42 8.80 -12.98 -10.97
C ASP A 42 9.55 -14.27 -11.30
N GLY A 43 9.19 -14.90 -12.42
CA GLY A 43 9.60 -16.27 -12.73
C GLY A 43 9.10 -17.23 -11.65
N ASP A 44 10.03 -17.95 -11.02
CA ASP A 44 9.71 -18.85 -9.90
C ASP A 44 9.72 -18.14 -8.53
N THR A 45 10.10 -16.85 -8.47
CA THR A 45 10.25 -16.10 -7.21
C THR A 45 8.94 -15.45 -6.81
N PRO A 46 8.34 -15.77 -5.65
CA PRO A 46 7.14 -15.08 -5.17
C PRO A 46 7.49 -13.65 -4.73
N LEU A 47 6.71 -12.68 -5.19
CA LEU A 47 6.82 -11.28 -4.74
C LEU A 47 5.84 -10.99 -3.60
N PHE A 48 4.61 -11.47 -3.73
CA PHE A 48 3.62 -11.45 -2.66
C PHE A 48 2.54 -12.52 -2.87
N GLN A 49 1.81 -12.84 -1.79
CA GLN A 49 0.61 -13.66 -1.83
C GLN A 49 -0.53 -12.97 -1.08
N TYR A 50 -1.65 -12.74 -1.76
CA TYR A 50 -2.90 -12.27 -1.18
C TYR A 50 -3.83 -13.45 -0.91
N ARG A 51 -4.30 -13.59 0.33
CA ARG A 51 -5.21 -14.66 0.74
C ARG A 51 -6.62 -14.12 0.87
N TYR A 52 -7.58 -14.81 0.27
CA TYR A 52 -8.98 -14.38 0.19
C TYR A 52 -9.99 -15.51 0.38
N GLY A 53 -9.59 -16.76 0.16
CA GLY A 53 -10.40 -17.94 0.49
C GLY A 53 -9.84 -18.67 1.70
N ASP A 54 -10.68 -19.50 2.32
CA ASP A 54 -10.39 -20.18 3.59
C ASP A 54 -9.88 -19.22 4.68
N VAL A 55 -10.43 -18.00 4.70
CA VAL A 55 -10.19 -16.99 5.73
C VAL A 55 -11.54 -16.62 6.36
N PRO A 56 -11.75 -16.88 7.67
CA PRO A 56 -13.07 -16.78 8.27
C PRO A 56 -13.57 -15.33 8.44
N PHE A 57 -12.66 -14.37 8.55
CA PHE A 57 -13.00 -12.98 8.88
C PHE A 57 -12.60 -11.96 7.83
N LYS A 58 -11.44 -12.10 7.18
CA LYS A 58 -10.94 -11.08 6.25
C LYS A 58 -9.89 -11.61 5.29
N GLY A 59 -9.87 -11.06 4.08
CA GLY A 59 -8.73 -11.20 3.16
C GLY A 59 -7.59 -10.24 3.50
N TYR A 60 -6.36 -10.62 3.20
CA TYR A 60 -5.14 -9.89 3.56
C TYR A 60 -3.95 -10.27 2.68
N LEU A 61 -2.89 -9.46 2.69
CA LEU A 61 -1.62 -9.86 2.09
C LEU A 61 -0.90 -10.78 3.08
N GLN A 62 -0.85 -12.07 2.79
CA GLN A 62 -0.30 -13.07 3.68
C GLN A 62 1.22 -13.02 3.74
N SER A 63 1.87 -12.83 2.58
CA SER A 63 3.31 -12.74 2.47
C SER A 63 3.71 -11.65 1.48
N TRP A 64 4.83 -11.00 1.78
CA TRP A 64 5.44 -9.99 0.94
C TRP A 64 6.95 -10.07 1.11
N PHE A 65 7.65 -10.25 -0.01
CA PHE A 65 9.07 -10.59 0.00
C PHE A 65 9.92 -9.43 -0.50
N THR A 66 11.10 -9.25 0.10
CA THR A 66 12.17 -8.43 -0.48
C THR A 66 12.67 -9.03 -1.80
N LYS A 67 13.55 -8.31 -2.53
CA LYS A 67 14.12 -8.83 -3.79
C LYS A 67 15.00 -10.06 -3.58
N LYS A 68 15.61 -10.24 -2.39
CA LYS A 68 16.33 -11.47 -2.04
C LYS A 68 15.44 -12.55 -1.40
N GLY A 69 14.12 -12.39 -1.39
CA GLY A 69 13.18 -13.42 -0.92
C GLY A 69 13.00 -13.49 0.59
N VAL A 70 13.29 -12.41 1.33
CA VAL A 70 13.00 -12.33 2.77
C VAL A 70 11.53 -11.97 2.96
N ASN A 71 10.73 -12.86 3.57
CA ASN A 71 9.34 -12.53 3.91
C ASN A 71 9.30 -11.51 5.05
N LEU A 72 8.49 -10.48 4.89
CA LEU A 72 8.36 -9.33 5.80
C LEU A 72 7.15 -9.41 6.73
N LEU A 73 6.31 -10.44 6.57
CA LEU A 73 4.99 -10.52 7.20
C LEU A 73 4.84 -11.82 8.01
N SER A 74 4.41 -11.68 9.26
CA SER A 74 3.92 -12.77 10.10
C SER A 74 2.42 -13.00 9.88
N ASP A 75 2.00 -14.24 9.82
CA ASP A 75 0.59 -14.62 9.64
C ASP A 75 0.12 -15.53 10.78
N ALA A 76 -0.94 -15.11 11.46
CA ALA A 76 -1.57 -15.77 12.60
C ALA A 76 -0.60 -16.33 13.66
N PRO A 77 0.31 -15.53 14.24
CA PRO A 77 1.18 -16.00 15.32
C PRO A 77 0.41 -16.59 16.49
N GLU A 78 1.00 -17.58 17.17
CA GLU A 78 0.32 -18.36 18.23
C GLU A 78 -0.23 -17.47 19.36
N ASP A 79 0.48 -16.41 19.70
CA ASP A 79 0.11 -15.45 20.75
C ASP A 79 -0.99 -14.47 20.32
N HIS A 80 -1.12 -14.20 19.02
CA HIS A 80 -2.08 -13.23 18.45
C HIS A 80 -2.61 -13.71 17.10
N LYS A 81 -3.48 -14.73 17.12
CA LYS A 81 -3.98 -15.40 15.90
C LYS A 81 -4.70 -14.50 14.90
N HIS A 82 -5.26 -13.38 15.38
CA HIS A 82 -5.93 -12.39 14.54
C HIS A 82 -4.96 -11.45 13.80
N HIS A 83 -3.65 -11.53 14.05
CA HIS A 83 -2.64 -10.75 13.32
C HIS A 83 -2.32 -11.45 11.99
N HIS A 84 -2.91 -10.97 10.90
CA HIS A 84 -2.73 -11.53 9.57
C HIS A 84 -1.91 -10.60 8.67
N GLY A 85 -0.67 -11.01 8.37
CA GLY A 85 0.22 -10.37 7.40
C GLY A 85 0.11 -8.84 7.35
N LEU A 86 -0.33 -8.30 6.21
CA LEU A 86 -0.78 -6.93 6.06
C LEU A 86 -2.32 -6.92 5.87
N MET A 87 -3.02 -6.35 6.85
CA MET A 87 -4.49 -6.31 6.89
C MET A 87 -5.01 -4.92 7.26
N TYR A 88 -6.17 -4.56 6.70
CA TYR A 88 -6.90 -3.35 7.10
C TYR A 88 -8.14 -3.74 7.88
N ALA A 89 -8.29 -3.22 9.10
CA ALA A 89 -9.49 -3.42 9.90
C ALA A 89 -9.70 -2.27 10.90
N VAL A 90 -10.97 -1.99 11.19
CA VAL A 90 -11.42 -0.96 12.14
C VAL A 90 -12.77 -1.37 12.73
N THR A 91 -13.30 -0.62 13.68
CA THR A 91 -14.67 -0.78 14.15
C THR A 91 -15.60 0.09 13.31
N VAL A 92 -16.73 -0.45 12.88
CA VAL A 92 -17.73 0.25 12.05
C VAL A 92 -19.10 0.12 12.70
N ASN A 93 -19.75 1.22 13.07
CA ASN A 93 -21.05 1.20 13.77
C ASN A 93 -21.05 0.23 14.97
N ASP A 94 -20.00 0.31 15.80
CA ASP A 94 -19.77 -0.55 16.97
C ASP A 94 -19.52 -2.04 16.66
N ILE A 95 -19.50 -2.44 15.38
CA ILE A 95 -19.13 -3.78 14.94
C ILE A 95 -17.63 -3.86 14.76
N ASN A 96 -17.00 -4.80 15.45
CA ASN A 96 -15.56 -4.97 15.41
C ASN A 96 -15.15 -5.85 14.21
N PHE A 97 -14.28 -5.34 13.33
CA PHE A 97 -13.68 -6.12 12.24
C PHE A 97 -12.19 -6.42 12.47
N TRP A 98 -11.61 -6.00 13.60
CA TRP A 98 -10.21 -6.22 13.92
C TRP A 98 -10.02 -7.56 14.63
N GLU A 99 -10.53 -7.66 15.86
CA GLU A 99 -10.53 -8.90 16.63
C GLU A 99 -11.46 -9.94 15.99
N GLU A 100 -11.08 -11.21 16.09
CA GLU A 100 -11.75 -12.35 15.45
C GLU A 100 -12.54 -13.18 16.46
N ALA A 101 -13.44 -12.50 17.17
CA ALA A 101 -14.38 -13.12 18.10
C ALA A 101 -15.60 -13.72 17.37
N GLU A 102 -16.46 -14.44 18.09
CA GLU A 102 -17.66 -15.07 17.54
C GLU A 102 -18.63 -14.04 16.93
N ASP A 103 -18.79 -12.89 17.59
CA ASP A 103 -19.66 -11.76 17.22
C ASP A 103 -18.97 -10.71 16.32
N ALA A 104 -17.75 -11.00 15.83
CA ALA A 104 -17.02 -10.08 14.99
C ALA A 104 -17.62 -9.97 13.58
N GLY A 105 -17.49 -8.78 13.00
CA GLY A 105 -17.82 -8.53 11.61
C GLY A 105 -16.86 -9.23 10.64
N ARG A 106 -17.31 -9.43 9.41
CA ARG A 106 -16.54 -10.12 8.35
C ARG A 106 -16.35 -9.23 7.12
N GLN A 107 -15.16 -9.30 6.55
CA GLN A 107 -14.76 -8.69 5.29
C GLN A 107 -14.74 -9.78 4.20
N GLU A 108 -15.92 -10.04 3.61
CA GLU A 108 -16.16 -11.13 2.67
C GLU A 108 -15.65 -10.77 1.26
N HIS A 109 -14.71 -11.56 0.74
CA HIS A 109 -14.29 -11.45 -0.67
C HIS A 109 -15.46 -11.78 -1.60
N GLN A 110 -15.72 -10.91 -2.57
CA GLN A 110 -16.78 -11.14 -3.57
C GLN A 110 -16.22 -11.61 -4.91
N ARG A 111 -15.22 -10.89 -5.42
CA ARG A 111 -14.56 -11.17 -6.69
C ARG A 111 -13.32 -10.32 -6.86
N PHE A 112 -12.47 -10.72 -7.81
CA PHE A 112 -11.45 -9.85 -8.39
C PHE A 112 -11.95 -9.09 -9.63
N SER A 113 -11.28 -7.98 -9.91
CA SER A 113 -11.32 -7.19 -11.13
C SER A 113 -9.94 -6.57 -11.38
N ASN A 114 -9.74 -5.99 -12.58
CA ASN A 114 -8.51 -5.26 -12.92
C ASN A 114 -7.21 -6.01 -12.61
N ILE A 115 -7.19 -7.33 -12.83
CA ILE A 115 -5.95 -8.11 -12.78
C ILE A 115 -5.17 -7.78 -14.04
N GLN A 116 -4.09 -7.01 -13.90
CA GLN A 116 -3.36 -6.42 -15.02
C GLN A 116 -1.86 -6.47 -14.76
N LEU A 117 -1.12 -6.81 -15.81
CA LEU A 117 0.34 -6.66 -15.90
C LEU A 117 0.62 -5.55 -16.91
N GLU A 118 1.31 -4.53 -16.46
CA GLU A 118 1.74 -3.37 -17.22
C GLU A 118 3.28 -3.34 -17.24
N THR A 119 3.86 -2.47 -18.08
CA THR A 119 5.33 -2.40 -18.21
C THR A 119 6.02 -1.97 -16.92
N ASP A 120 5.35 -1.16 -16.10
CA ASP A 120 5.87 -0.57 -14.87
C ASP A 120 5.09 -0.97 -13.61
N SER A 121 4.04 -1.81 -13.74
CA SER A 121 3.23 -2.21 -12.59
C SER A 121 2.50 -3.53 -12.77
N ALA A 122 2.16 -4.18 -11.65
CA ALA A 122 1.25 -5.30 -11.59
C ALA A 122 0.16 -4.99 -10.57
N ARG A 123 -1.11 -5.13 -10.95
CA ARG A 123 -2.24 -4.77 -10.08
C ARG A 123 -3.35 -5.77 -10.10
N PHE A 124 -4.10 -5.80 -9.02
CA PHE A 124 -5.44 -6.40 -8.96
C PHE A 124 -6.33 -5.57 -8.04
N THR A 125 -7.64 -5.65 -8.25
CA THR A 125 -8.64 -5.10 -7.34
C THR A 125 -9.53 -6.23 -6.85
N THR A 126 -9.86 -6.23 -5.56
CA THR A 126 -10.85 -7.11 -4.98
C THR A 126 -12.00 -6.28 -4.42
N ARG A 127 -13.23 -6.74 -4.69
CA ARG A 127 -14.41 -6.20 -4.04
C ARG A 127 -14.67 -6.98 -2.75
N VAL A 128 -14.81 -6.26 -1.65
CA VAL A 128 -14.99 -6.81 -0.30
C VAL A 128 -16.27 -6.26 0.30
N GLN A 129 -17.06 -7.12 0.92
CA GLN A 129 -18.26 -6.73 1.67
C GLN A 129 -17.98 -6.79 3.15
N TRP A 130 -18.22 -5.69 3.85
CA TRP A 130 -18.13 -5.64 5.30
C TRP A 130 -19.53 -5.88 5.85
N GLN A 131 -19.70 -7.00 6.53
CA GLN A 131 -20.98 -7.47 7.02
C GLN A 131 -20.92 -7.83 8.51
N GLU A 132 -22.06 -7.73 9.16
CA GLU A 132 -22.28 -8.28 10.50
C GLU A 132 -22.24 -9.83 10.47
N GLU A 133 -22.30 -10.45 11.64
CA GLU A 133 -22.29 -11.90 11.81
C GLU A 133 -23.39 -12.60 10.98
N ASP A 134 -24.57 -11.98 10.87
CA ASP A 134 -25.73 -12.54 10.19
C ASP A 134 -25.59 -12.67 8.65
N ALA A 135 -24.49 -12.17 8.09
CA ALA A 135 -24.14 -12.13 6.65
C ALA A 135 -25.15 -11.42 5.73
N GLN A 136 -26.27 -10.91 6.27
CA GLN A 136 -27.30 -10.19 5.51
C GLN A 136 -27.16 -8.67 5.70
N SER A 137 -26.56 -8.24 6.81
CA SER A 137 -26.42 -6.85 7.18
C SER A 137 -25.06 -6.29 6.73
N ARG A 138 -25.04 -5.79 5.49
CA ARG A 138 -23.88 -5.12 4.90
C ARG A 138 -23.76 -3.69 5.40
N VAL A 139 -22.60 -3.33 5.93
CA VAL A 139 -22.33 -1.99 6.47
C VAL A 139 -21.48 -1.16 5.50
N LEU A 140 -20.45 -1.77 4.91
CA LEU A 140 -19.58 -1.16 3.89
C LEU A 140 -19.39 -2.09 2.69
N GLU A 141 -19.13 -1.48 1.55
CA GLU A 141 -18.55 -2.10 0.37
C GLU A 141 -17.17 -1.46 0.17
N GLU A 142 -16.15 -2.28 -0.06
CA GLU A 142 -14.78 -1.84 -0.29
C GLU A 142 -14.31 -2.28 -1.67
N GLU A 143 -13.73 -1.35 -2.43
CA GLU A 143 -12.82 -1.70 -3.53
C GLU A 143 -11.39 -1.59 -3.01
N ARG A 144 -10.73 -2.75 -2.89
CA ARG A 144 -9.36 -2.85 -2.40
C ARG A 144 -8.43 -3.16 -3.55
N THR A 145 -7.47 -2.29 -3.82
CA THR A 145 -6.50 -2.43 -4.90
C THR A 145 -5.10 -2.58 -4.32
N LEU A 146 -4.38 -3.60 -4.77
CA LEU A 146 -2.95 -3.73 -4.55
C LEU A 146 -2.22 -3.51 -5.87
N ILE A 147 -1.15 -2.72 -5.81
CA ILE A 147 -0.31 -2.39 -6.97
C ILE A 147 1.14 -2.60 -6.59
N HIS A 148 1.80 -3.57 -7.21
CA HIS A 148 3.25 -3.66 -7.19
C HIS A 148 3.81 -2.74 -8.28
N HIS A 149 4.74 -1.87 -7.90
CA HIS A 149 5.37 -0.93 -8.80
C HIS A 149 6.79 -1.40 -9.14
N TRP A 150 7.13 -1.33 -10.41
CA TRP A 150 8.49 -1.48 -10.88
C TRP A 150 9.14 -0.11 -10.94
N ILE A 151 9.94 0.19 -9.92
CA ILE A 151 10.85 1.33 -9.95
C ILE A 151 12.21 0.82 -10.40
N GLY A 152 12.95 1.60 -11.19
CA GLY A 152 14.21 1.14 -11.81
C GLY A 152 15.35 0.75 -10.85
N ASP A 153 15.10 0.73 -9.54
CA ASP A 153 16.03 0.23 -8.53
C ASP A 153 15.81 -1.28 -8.29
N PRO A 154 16.76 -2.14 -8.69
CA PRO A 154 16.63 -3.60 -8.56
C PRO A 154 16.70 -4.10 -7.11
N ALA A 155 16.98 -3.23 -6.13
CA ALA A 155 17.03 -3.59 -4.71
C ALA A 155 15.73 -3.27 -3.95
N VAL A 156 14.72 -2.70 -4.61
CA VAL A 156 13.51 -2.19 -3.96
C VAL A 156 12.27 -2.97 -4.38
N GLN A 157 11.46 -3.33 -3.38
CA GLN A 157 10.07 -3.70 -3.62
C GLN A 157 9.18 -2.53 -3.22
N LEU A 158 8.33 -2.06 -4.13
CA LEU A 158 7.35 -1.02 -3.86
C LEU A 158 5.94 -1.58 -4.09
N LEU A 159 5.09 -1.44 -3.08
CA LEU A 159 3.70 -1.86 -3.08
C LEU A 159 2.81 -0.66 -2.73
N THR A 160 1.62 -0.58 -3.30
CA THR A 160 0.56 0.33 -2.88
C THR A 160 -0.65 -0.48 -2.43
N TRP A 161 -1.18 -0.12 -1.28
CA TRP A 161 -2.48 -0.54 -0.79
C TRP A 161 -3.45 0.63 -0.92
N ARG A 162 -4.58 0.40 -1.61
CA ARG A 162 -5.69 1.33 -1.66
C ARG A 162 -6.99 0.64 -1.24
N SER A 163 -7.76 1.29 -0.38
CA SER A 163 -9.14 0.88 -0.05
C SER A 163 -10.07 2.07 -0.24
N ASP A 164 -11.09 1.90 -1.07
CA ASP A 164 -12.18 2.86 -1.21
C ASP A 164 -13.43 2.32 -0.52
N LEU A 165 -13.75 2.87 0.66
CA LEU A 165 -14.87 2.43 1.48
C LEU A 165 -16.13 3.21 1.13
N THR A 166 -17.14 2.50 0.64
CA THR A 166 -18.46 3.05 0.33
C THR A 166 -19.49 2.46 1.26
N ARG A 167 -20.30 3.32 1.86
CA ARG A 167 -21.44 2.90 2.68
C ARG A 167 -22.43 2.03 1.91
N SER A 168 -23.04 1.06 2.59
CA SER A 168 -24.16 0.31 2.01
C SER A 168 -25.42 1.19 1.93
N ARG A 169 -26.41 0.76 1.13
CA ARG A 169 -27.68 1.51 1.00
C ARG A 169 -28.48 1.56 2.30
N ASN A 170 -28.32 0.57 3.16
CA ASN A 170 -29.06 0.45 4.42
C ASN A 170 -28.42 1.28 5.54
N HIS A 171 -27.16 1.67 5.40
CA HIS A 171 -26.43 2.50 6.35
C HIS A 171 -26.02 3.82 5.68
N PRO A 172 -26.92 4.81 5.57
CA PRO A 172 -26.61 6.09 4.92
C PRO A 172 -25.53 6.90 5.69
N SER A 173 -25.20 6.54 6.90
CA SER A 173 -24.04 7.06 7.62
C SER A 173 -23.40 5.90 8.36
N VAL A 174 -22.08 5.88 8.40
CA VAL A 174 -21.31 4.91 9.20
C VAL A 174 -20.27 5.63 10.04
N SER A 175 -20.12 5.21 11.29
CA SER A 175 -19.10 5.70 12.20
C SER A 175 -17.92 4.72 12.20
N LEU A 176 -16.73 5.21 11.89
CA LEU A 176 -15.49 4.48 12.05
C LEU A 176 -14.87 4.84 13.41
N THR A 177 -14.58 3.82 14.20
CA THR A 177 -13.92 3.89 15.50
C THR A 177 -12.85 2.81 15.61
N GLY A 178 -12.18 2.69 16.75
CA GLY A 178 -11.24 1.60 17.00
C GLY A 178 -10.34 1.87 18.19
N THR A 179 -9.39 0.97 18.42
CA THR A 179 -8.30 1.20 19.38
C THR A 179 -7.15 1.96 18.71
N ILE A 180 -6.10 2.26 19.47
CA ILE A 180 -4.95 3.05 19.03
C ILE A 180 -4.15 2.41 17.87
N TYR A 181 -4.36 1.12 17.59
CA TYR A 181 -3.66 0.38 16.53
C TYR A 181 -4.57 -0.01 15.35
N HIS A 182 -5.87 0.27 15.39
CA HIS A 182 -6.80 -0.05 14.30
C HIS A 182 -6.51 0.79 13.04
N GLY A 183 -6.36 0.13 11.89
CA GLY A 183 -5.88 0.73 10.66
C GLY A 183 -5.35 -0.32 9.69
N LEU A 184 -4.36 0.06 8.87
CA LEU A 184 -3.59 -0.87 8.04
C LEU A 184 -2.37 -1.33 8.81
N GLY A 185 -2.41 -2.54 9.35
CA GLY A 185 -1.41 -3.08 10.27
C GLY A 185 -0.57 -4.20 9.67
N MET A 186 0.69 -4.27 10.09
CA MET A 186 1.60 -5.38 9.81
C MET A 186 2.37 -5.81 11.06
N ARG A 187 2.53 -7.12 11.23
CA ARG A 187 3.44 -7.71 12.22
C ARG A 187 4.68 -8.27 11.53
N PHE A 188 5.85 -7.91 12.04
CA PHE A 188 7.10 -8.43 11.51
C PHE A 188 7.39 -9.86 12.02
N PRO A 189 8.12 -10.69 11.26
CA PRO A 189 8.65 -11.98 11.72
C PRO A 189 9.54 -11.86 12.95
N ASP A 190 9.56 -12.90 13.79
CA ASP A 190 10.31 -12.90 15.05
C ASP A 190 11.80 -12.60 14.87
N PHE A 191 12.42 -13.08 13.76
CA PHE A 191 13.83 -12.80 13.47
C PHE A 191 14.11 -11.31 13.24
N MET A 192 13.10 -10.56 12.79
CA MET A 192 13.16 -9.10 12.63
C MET A 192 12.76 -8.37 13.91
N ALA A 193 11.72 -8.86 14.58
CA ALA A 193 11.04 -8.15 15.67
C ALA A 193 11.97 -7.82 16.85
N GLN A 194 12.91 -8.70 17.16
CA GLN A 194 13.80 -8.54 18.32
C GLN A 194 15.03 -7.66 18.05
N LYS A 195 15.34 -7.38 16.78
CA LYS A 195 16.61 -6.79 16.35
C LYS A 195 16.49 -5.41 15.73
N GLY A 196 15.29 -5.02 15.31
CA GLY A 196 15.11 -3.78 14.58
C GLY A 196 14.74 -2.58 15.44
N SER A 197 14.62 -1.43 14.78
CA SER A 197 14.24 -0.16 15.38
C SER A 197 13.34 0.63 14.44
N PHE A 198 12.36 1.32 15.02
CA PHE A 198 11.51 2.25 14.30
C PHE A 198 12.14 3.63 14.21
N PHE A 199 11.86 4.34 13.13
CA PHE A 199 12.18 5.75 12.95
C PHE A 199 11.18 6.39 11.97
N PHE A 200 11.12 7.72 11.98
CA PHE A 200 10.09 8.48 11.28
C PHE A 200 10.72 9.48 10.32
N ALA A 201 9.89 10.02 9.43
CA ALA A 201 10.27 11.16 8.62
C ALA A 201 10.56 12.41 9.47
N ASP A 202 11.36 13.33 8.94
CA ASP A 202 11.71 14.62 9.57
C ASP A 202 10.49 15.51 9.90
N ASP A 203 9.33 15.26 9.28
CA ASP A 203 8.09 15.97 9.54
C ASP A 203 7.27 15.38 10.71
N GLU A 204 7.93 14.61 11.58
CA GLU A 204 7.33 14.03 12.79
C GLU A 204 6.69 15.10 13.68
N THR A 205 5.42 14.89 14.00
CA THR A 205 4.66 15.76 14.91
C THR A 205 3.68 14.97 15.77
N GLY A 206 3.26 15.59 16.88
CA GLY A 206 2.20 15.06 17.73
C GLY A 206 2.53 13.71 18.38
N SER A 207 3.81 13.41 18.60
CA SER A 207 4.24 12.13 19.16
C SER A 207 3.95 12.00 20.64
N PHE A 208 3.62 10.78 21.06
CA PHE A 208 3.38 10.43 22.46
C PHE A 208 3.55 8.92 22.68
N ASP A 209 3.86 8.56 23.92
CA ASP A 209 3.96 7.17 24.36
C ASP A 209 2.69 6.75 25.12
N ASP A 210 2.28 5.50 24.94
CA ASP A 210 1.20 4.85 25.71
C ASP A 210 1.68 3.44 26.11
N GLY A 211 2.36 3.35 27.25
CA GLY A 211 3.01 2.10 27.67
C GLY A 211 4.16 1.71 26.74
N PRO A 212 4.17 0.50 26.15
CA PRO A 212 5.22 0.07 25.20
C PRO A 212 5.00 0.61 23.78
N HIS A 213 3.93 1.37 23.56
CA HIS A 213 3.54 1.89 22.27
C HIS A 213 4.08 3.30 22.08
N HIS A 214 4.61 3.57 20.89
CA HIS A 214 4.95 4.92 20.46
C HIS A 214 4.09 5.30 19.26
N LEU A 215 3.46 6.48 19.32
CA LEU A 215 2.62 7.00 18.27
C LEU A 215 3.13 8.35 17.79
N ALA A 216 3.16 8.55 16.47
CA ALA A 216 3.60 9.81 15.87
C ALA A 216 2.92 10.06 14.51
N GLN A 217 2.70 11.32 14.16
CA GLN A 217 2.29 11.70 12.80
C GLN A 217 3.53 12.00 11.98
N ALA A 218 3.67 11.39 10.81
CA ALA A 218 4.77 11.63 9.89
C ALA A 218 4.35 11.23 8.47
N SER A 219 5.04 11.73 7.44
CA SER A 219 4.81 11.32 6.04
C SER A 219 5.09 9.83 5.82
N TRP A 220 6.05 9.28 6.57
CA TRP A 220 6.36 7.86 6.59
C TRP A 220 6.93 7.41 7.94
N CYS A 221 6.83 6.11 8.20
CA CYS A 221 7.48 5.41 9.31
C CYS A 221 8.25 4.21 8.75
N ALA A 222 9.43 3.93 9.28
CA ALA A 222 10.27 2.84 8.83
C ALA A 222 10.74 1.96 10.00
N TYR A 223 11.06 0.71 9.68
CA TYR A 223 11.64 -0.28 10.57
C TYR A 223 12.87 -0.89 9.91
N THR A 224 14.01 -0.83 10.60
CA THR A 224 15.27 -1.38 10.08
C THR A 224 15.81 -2.45 11.02
N VAL A 225 16.17 -3.59 10.45
CA VAL A 225 16.95 -4.66 11.07
C VAL A 225 18.37 -4.56 10.56
N ASN A 226 19.30 -4.20 11.45
CA ASN A 226 20.73 -4.20 11.15
C ASN A 226 21.34 -5.54 11.60
N ASP A 227 21.09 -6.60 10.83
CA ASP A 227 21.65 -7.93 11.04
C ASP A 227 22.75 -8.20 10.00
N ASP A 228 23.87 -8.78 10.42
CA ASP A 228 25.03 -9.03 9.56
C ASP A 228 24.71 -9.93 8.35
N ASN A 229 23.75 -10.83 8.49
CA ASN A 229 23.41 -11.80 7.45
C ASN A 229 22.18 -11.39 6.64
N THR A 230 21.23 -10.71 7.28
CA THR A 230 19.95 -10.34 6.65
C THR A 230 19.55 -8.92 7.03
N PRO A 231 20.30 -7.90 6.58
CA PRO A 231 19.92 -6.52 6.82
C PRO A 231 18.67 -6.19 5.98
N VAL A 232 17.67 -5.59 6.61
CA VAL A 232 16.40 -5.26 5.96
C VAL A 232 15.90 -3.91 6.45
N THR A 233 15.39 -3.10 5.54
CA THR A 233 14.59 -1.92 5.89
C THR A 233 13.22 -2.05 5.24
N VAL A 234 12.18 -1.71 6.00
CA VAL A 234 10.81 -1.59 5.51
C VAL A 234 10.31 -0.20 5.85
N ALA A 235 9.67 0.49 4.90
CA ALA A 235 9.06 1.79 5.12
C ALA A 235 7.59 1.77 4.69
N PHE A 236 6.78 2.51 5.44
CA PHE A 236 5.34 2.64 5.26
C PHE A 236 5.02 4.11 4.98
N PHE A 237 4.37 4.38 3.86
CA PHE A 237 4.16 5.72 3.30
C PHE A 237 2.70 6.13 3.42
N ALA A 238 2.46 7.36 3.87
CA ALA A 238 1.13 7.95 3.90
C ALA A 238 0.88 8.87 2.70
N ALA A 239 -0.22 8.65 1.99
CA ALA A 239 -0.67 9.61 0.99
C ALA A 239 -1.17 10.89 1.67
N LYS A 240 -0.80 12.04 1.12
CA LYS A 240 -1.29 13.35 1.58
C LYS A 240 -2.79 13.54 1.36
N ASP A 241 -3.34 12.80 0.40
CA ASP A 241 -4.77 12.84 0.04
C ASP A 241 -5.65 11.93 0.93
N ASN A 242 -5.07 11.23 1.91
CA ASN A 242 -5.85 10.53 2.93
C ASN A 242 -6.76 11.51 3.68
N ALA A 243 -7.91 11.03 4.18
CA ALA A 243 -8.92 11.87 4.82
C ALA A 243 -8.40 12.65 6.04
N ARG A 244 -7.29 12.22 6.63
CA ARG A 244 -6.55 12.92 7.68
C ARG A 244 -5.09 12.45 7.73
N PRO A 245 -4.20 13.22 8.37
CA PRO A 245 -2.83 12.79 8.61
C PRO A 245 -2.81 11.44 9.34
N THR A 246 -1.95 10.54 8.85
CA THR A 246 -1.73 9.23 9.46
C THR A 246 -1.09 9.40 10.83
N LEU A 247 -1.61 8.69 11.82
CA LEU A 247 -0.95 8.46 13.09
C LEU A 247 -0.37 7.05 13.05
N TRP A 248 0.95 6.95 12.98
CA TRP A 248 1.67 5.69 13.01
C TRP A 248 1.65 5.15 14.43
N PHE A 249 1.14 3.94 14.61
CA PHE A 249 1.32 3.17 15.84
C PHE A 249 2.52 2.25 15.65
N THR A 250 3.47 2.31 16.58
CA THR A 250 4.62 1.42 16.63
C THR A 250 4.71 0.75 17.99
N MET A 251 5.12 -0.51 17.99
CA MET A 251 5.41 -1.28 19.20
C MET A 251 6.57 -2.21 18.89
N LYS A 252 7.55 -2.28 19.79
CA LYS A 252 8.70 -3.19 19.65
C LYS A 252 8.58 -4.44 20.53
N ASP A 253 8.02 -4.28 21.72
CA ASP A 253 7.85 -5.34 22.70
C ASP A 253 6.36 -5.51 23.03
N PRO A 254 5.83 -6.75 23.08
CA PRO A 254 6.54 -8.04 23.01
C PRO A 254 6.86 -8.52 21.59
N PHE A 255 6.40 -7.81 20.56
CA PHE A 255 6.74 -8.06 19.15
C PHE A 255 6.72 -6.75 18.37
N ALA A 256 7.40 -6.72 17.23
CA ALA A 256 7.41 -5.57 16.36
C ALA A 256 6.11 -5.48 15.54
N TYR A 257 5.37 -4.39 15.75
CA TYR A 257 4.12 -4.10 15.07
C TYR A 257 4.12 -2.66 14.58
N LEU A 258 3.61 -2.45 13.36
CA LEU A 258 3.45 -1.14 12.75
C LEU A 258 2.05 -1.05 12.16
N SER A 259 1.31 0.01 12.48
CA SER A 259 0.00 0.28 11.91
C SER A 259 -0.15 1.71 11.46
N ALA A 260 -0.64 1.88 10.23
CA ALA A 260 -1.08 3.16 9.70
C ALA A 260 -2.50 3.42 10.19
N THR A 261 -2.65 4.27 11.21
CA THR A 261 -3.97 4.55 11.78
C THR A 261 -4.45 5.92 11.39
N PHE A 262 -5.75 6.05 11.48
CA PHE A 262 -6.42 7.33 11.37
C PHE A 262 -6.62 7.98 12.76
N ASN A 263 -6.08 7.47 13.86
CA ASN A 263 -6.37 7.98 15.21
C ASN A 263 -7.87 7.90 15.55
N LEU A 264 -8.50 6.79 15.18
CA LEU A 264 -9.94 6.52 15.36
C LEU A 264 -10.35 6.40 16.82
N SER A 265 -9.43 6.00 17.70
CA SER A 265 -9.67 5.86 19.14
C SER A 265 -9.94 7.18 19.85
N ARG A 266 -9.26 8.26 19.42
CA ARG A 266 -9.42 9.60 19.99
C ARG A 266 -10.35 10.46 19.16
N ASN A 267 -10.40 10.21 17.84
CA ASN A 267 -11.16 10.99 16.89
C ASN A 267 -11.94 10.03 15.95
N PRO A 268 -13.15 9.60 16.33
CA PRO A 268 -14.04 8.87 15.42
C PRO A 268 -14.25 9.61 14.10
N LEU A 269 -14.44 8.86 13.01
CA LEU A 269 -14.66 9.42 11.69
C LEU A 269 -16.02 8.97 11.16
N THR A 270 -16.90 9.92 10.88
CA THR A 270 -18.17 9.64 10.20
C THR A 270 -17.97 9.67 8.69
N VAL A 271 -18.36 8.59 8.00
CA VAL A 271 -18.40 8.54 6.54
C VAL A 271 -19.84 8.81 6.08
N GLU A 272 -20.01 9.93 5.39
CA GLU A 272 -21.29 10.41 4.88
C GLU A 272 -21.18 10.92 3.44
N GLY A 273 -22.32 11.06 2.77
CA GLY A 273 -22.37 11.55 1.40
C GLY A 273 -21.97 10.51 0.33
N PRO A 274 -21.95 10.89 -0.95
CA PRO A 274 -21.82 9.95 -2.06
C PRO A 274 -20.37 9.56 -2.37
N ARG A 275 -19.36 10.20 -1.77
CA ARG A 275 -17.95 9.93 -2.04
C ARG A 275 -17.45 8.80 -1.15
N PRO A 276 -16.68 7.84 -1.68
CA PRO A 276 -15.98 6.87 -0.86
C PRO A 276 -15.00 7.54 0.11
N LEU A 277 -14.75 6.92 1.25
CA LEU A 277 -13.57 7.21 2.06
C LEU A 277 -12.39 6.46 1.44
N SER A 278 -11.46 7.21 0.84
CA SER A 278 -10.23 6.64 0.28
C SER A 278 -9.14 6.52 1.35
N ILE A 279 -8.46 5.38 1.31
CA ILE A 279 -7.35 5.01 2.19
C ILE A 279 -6.21 4.57 1.28
N LEU A 280 -5.08 5.25 1.35
CA LEU A 280 -3.97 5.04 0.42
C LEU A 280 -2.64 5.06 1.16
N TYR A 281 -1.93 3.93 1.07
CA TYR A 281 -0.63 3.73 1.69
C TYR A 281 0.33 3.04 0.73
N GLY A 282 1.61 3.38 0.84
CA GLY A 282 2.70 2.71 0.12
C GLY A 282 3.53 1.89 1.08
N LEU A 283 4.10 0.78 0.63
CA LEU A 283 5.09 0.01 1.37
C LEU A 283 6.33 -0.16 0.51
N ALA A 284 7.49 0.12 1.07
CA ALA A 284 8.78 -0.10 0.43
C ALA A 284 9.65 -1.03 1.25
N SER A 285 10.47 -1.85 0.61
CA SER A 285 11.47 -2.67 1.29
C SER A 285 12.80 -2.72 0.56
N TRP A 286 13.86 -2.88 1.33
CA TRP A 286 15.24 -3.01 0.87
C TRP A 286 15.93 -4.17 1.57
N ASP A 287 16.78 -4.88 0.83
CA ASP A 287 17.71 -5.91 1.34
C ASP A 287 18.99 -5.33 1.97
N ARG A 288 18.85 -4.18 2.64
CA ARG A 288 19.92 -3.44 3.32
C ARG A 288 19.34 -2.43 4.32
N VAL A 289 20.21 -1.92 5.18
CA VAL A 289 19.97 -0.66 5.90
C VAL A 289 20.03 0.49 4.90
N VAL A 290 19.04 1.39 4.94
CA VAL A 290 19.02 2.64 4.19
C VAL A 290 18.80 3.82 5.12
N ASP A 291 19.24 5.00 4.70
CA ASP A 291 19.07 6.25 5.45
C ASP A 291 17.72 6.92 5.15
N GLU A 292 17.38 7.92 5.96
CA GLU A 292 16.15 8.71 5.84
C GLU A 292 16.04 9.38 4.47
N ALA A 293 17.16 9.89 3.94
CA ALA A 293 17.20 10.54 2.63
C ALA A 293 16.81 9.59 1.47
N THR A 294 17.26 8.32 1.54
CA THR A 294 16.88 7.28 0.57
C THR A 294 15.39 6.97 0.64
N ILE A 295 14.83 6.84 1.85
CA ILE A 295 13.40 6.58 2.07
C ILE A 295 12.56 7.76 1.59
N GLU A 296 12.95 8.98 1.94
CA GLU A 296 12.28 10.21 1.56
C GLU A 296 12.27 10.44 0.04
N ALA A 297 13.37 10.10 -0.65
CA ALA A 297 13.42 10.15 -2.11
C ALA A 297 12.39 9.19 -2.73
N LEU A 298 12.32 7.95 -2.23
CA LEU A 298 11.35 6.98 -2.72
C LEU A 298 9.90 7.36 -2.36
N TYR A 299 9.67 7.93 -1.18
CA TYR A 299 8.36 8.45 -0.79
C TYR A 299 7.85 9.50 -1.78
N LYS A 300 8.72 10.42 -2.22
CA LYS A 300 8.38 11.44 -3.23
C LYS A 300 8.08 10.85 -4.61
N GLU A 301 8.83 9.83 -5.02
CA GLU A 301 8.57 9.08 -6.24
C GLU A 301 7.20 8.38 -6.16
N TRP A 302 6.94 7.66 -5.07
CA TRP A 302 5.65 6.99 -4.83
C TRP A 302 4.46 7.96 -4.80
N CYS A 303 4.62 9.14 -4.17
CA CYS A 303 3.61 10.20 -4.22
C CYS A 303 3.29 10.63 -5.66
N SER A 304 4.30 10.69 -6.53
CA SER A 304 4.12 11.08 -7.92
C SER A 304 3.36 10.02 -8.72
N LEU A 305 3.70 8.74 -8.53
CA LEU A 305 3.01 7.59 -9.14
C LEU A 305 1.53 7.55 -8.77
N THR A 306 1.23 7.70 -7.48
CA THR A 306 -0.14 7.56 -6.97
C THR A 306 -1.02 8.77 -7.26
N HIS A 307 -0.47 9.98 -7.26
CA HIS A 307 -1.21 11.18 -7.64
C HIS A 307 -1.66 11.15 -9.11
N GLN A 308 -0.83 10.61 -10.02
CA GLN A 308 -1.22 10.41 -11.42
C GLN A 308 -2.40 9.45 -11.55
N GLN A 309 -2.35 8.31 -10.86
CA GLN A 309 -3.42 7.31 -10.89
C GLN A 309 -4.73 7.82 -10.27
N HIS A 310 -4.67 8.61 -9.20
CA HIS A 310 -5.85 9.21 -8.59
C HIS A 310 -6.58 10.17 -9.55
N ARG A 311 -5.83 10.97 -10.31
CA ARG A 311 -6.42 11.88 -11.32
C ARG A 311 -7.13 11.14 -12.43
N GLU A 312 -6.60 10.01 -12.88
CA GLU A 312 -7.23 9.18 -13.93
C GLU A 312 -8.48 8.47 -13.44
N HIS A 313 -8.44 7.94 -12.21
CA HIS A 313 -9.57 7.24 -11.58
C HIS A 313 -10.78 8.13 -11.31
N PHE A 314 -10.57 9.42 -11.01
CA PHE A 314 -11.64 10.38 -10.73
C PHE A 314 -11.96 11.34 -11.90
N GLN A 315 -11.51 11.07 -13.12
CA GLN A 315 -12.03 11.82 -14.27
C GLN A 315 -13.53 11.51 -14.44
N PRO A 316 -14.41 12.53 -14.48
CA PRO A 316 -15.81 12.28 -14.79
C PRO A 316 -15.89 11.69 -16.19
N MET A 317 -16.43 10.47 -16.31
CA MET A 317 -16.74 9.89 -17.61
C MET A 317 -17.53 10.91 -18.43
N ARG A 318 -16.89 11.45 -19.48
CA ARG A 318 -17.58 12.29 -20.47
C ARG A 318 -18.67 11.42 -21.07
N ARG A 319 -19.93 11.68 -20.72
CA ARG A 319 -21.06 11.02 -21.39
C ARG A 319 -20.93 11.26 -22.89
N PRO A 320 -21.08 10.23 -23.74
CA PRO A 320 -21.19 10.45 -25.17
C PRO A 320 -22.39 11.38 -25.39
N VAL A 321 -22.13 12.53 -25.99
CA VAL A 321 -23.22 13.38 -26.50
C VAL A 321 -23.81 12.62 -27.68
N HIS A 322 -24.93 11.94 -27.46
CA HIS A 322 -25.73 11.44 -28.55
C HIS A 322 -26.37 12.65 -29.24
N ASP A 323 -25.75 13.10 -30.32
CA ASP A 323 -26.39 13.97 -31.30
C ASP A 323 -27.60 13.23 -31.89
N HIS A 324 -28.80 13.60 -31.45
CA HIS A 324 -30.01 13.23 -32.16
C HIS A 324 -30.12 14.12 -33.41
N PRO A 325 -30.20 13.54 -34.62
CA PRO A 325 -30.47 14.32 -35.80
C PRO A 325 -31.88 14.92 -35.67
N ARG A 326 -31.94 16.25 -35.60
CA ARG A 326 -33.19 16.99 -35.75
C ARG A 326 -33.78 16.61 -37.11
N SER A 327 -34.93 15.92 -37.10
CA SER A 327 -35.79 15.81 -38.26
C SER A 327 -36.17 17.23 -38.70
N ARG A 328 -35.72 17.62 -39.89
CA ARG A 328 -36.32 18.73 -40.63
C ARG A 328 -37.52 18.19 -41.39
N ARG A 329 -38.50 19.08 -41.48
CA ARG A 329 -39.84 18.96 -42.07
C ARG A 329 -39.91 18.27 -43.41
#